data_AF-A0A4U1BH50-F1
#
_entry.id   AF-A0A4U1BH50-F1
#
_cell.length_a   1.000
_cell.length_b   1.000
_cell.length_c   1.000
_cell.angle_alpha   90.00
_cell.angle_beta   90.00
_cell.angle_gamma   90.00
#
_symmetry.space_group_name_H-M   'P 1'
#
loop_
_entity.id
_entity.type
_entity.pdbx_description
1 polymer ?
#
loop_
_entity_poly.entity_id
_entity_poly.type
_entity_poly.pdbx_seq_one_letter_code
_entity_poly.pdbx_strand_id
1 'polypeptide(L)'
;MRTLLLTTLLTGLMLPVGAHAENPHKEFISGPINSGPEATAQCIECHEEHTEAFMQTSHWTWAKEQVVNGKTVKLGKKNAINNYCVSVSSNEPRCTKCHAGYGYEDAKFDFTDATKVDCLVCHDTTGTYQKDLSGYAFKSVDLVKVSQNVGAPVRDNCGSCHFFGGGGDGVKHGDLDSSMAYPDKALDVHMDADGMDFQCQDCHKGESHTIKGQAMSVSPGSTDHMECTSCHDNQVHKNAKLNRHTEKVACQTCHIPEFAKVEPTKLWWDWSEAGQDREESKNQWGRKDYMKKKGSFVWGQKVQPEYAWYNGTAEAYLFGDTMDPAKVTALSKPMGSKDDGKSKIYPFKVHRGKQIYDAKHKVFIPTKVFGKDGYWKTFDWDKAATAGMNNHPTMQAKGLTYSGQNGFAETEMWWRINHMVSPKSEALKCSACHSKKGRLDWEALGYDQDPMKAKKKK
;
A
#
# COMPACT_ATOMS: atom_id res chain seq x y z
N MET A 1 48.65 -58.63 -41.54
CA MET A 1 48.56 -57.17 -41.59
C MET A 1 47.12 -56.79 -41.95
N ARG A 2 46.28 -56.48 -40.97
CA ARG A 2 44.98 -55.84 -41.19
C ARG A 2 44.71 -54.89 -40.02
N THR A 3 44.33 -53.69 -40.43
CA THR A 3 44.47 -52.41 -39.75
C THR A 3 43.41 -52.25 -38.65
N LEU A 4 43.83 -51.83 -37.46
CA LEU A 4 42.95 -51.44 -36.36
C LEU A 4 42.42 -50.02 -36.66
N LEU A 5 41.13 -49.88 -37.00
CA LEU A 5 40.47 -48.58 -37.05
C LEU A 5 40.04 -48.20 -35.63
N LEU A 6 40.64 -47.14 -35.09
CA LEU A 6 40.24 -46.49 -33.84
C LEU A 6 39.15 -45.48 -34.19
N THR A 7 37.90 -45.75 -33.80
CA THR A 7 36.79 -44.80 -33.94
C THR A 7 36.77 -43.88 -32.71
N THR A 8 37.27 -42.66 -32.86
CA THR A 8 37.21 -41.61 -31.85
C THR A 8 35.78 -41.07 -31.79
N LEU A 9 35.04 -41.40 -30.72
CA LEU A 9 33.72 -40.85 -30.46
C LEU A 9 33.89 -39.44 -29.86
N LEU A 10 33.70 -38.41 -30.69
CA LEU A 10 33.73 -37.01 -30.27
C LEU A 10 32.37 -36.67 -29.65
N THR A 11 32.22 -36.85 -28.34
CA THR A 11 31.06 -36.33 -27.58
C THR A 11 31.15 -34.81 -27.53
N GLY A 12 30.41 -34.14 -28.42
CA GLY A 12 30.20 -32.70 -28.40
C GLY A 12 29.43 -32.30 -27.14
N LEU A 13 30.11 -31.63 -26.22
CA LEU A 13 29.50 -30.99 -25.06
C LEU A 13 28.71 -29.77 -25.57
N MET A 14 27.41 -29.94 -25.85
CA MET A 14 26.51 -28.81 -26.06
C MET A 14 26.28 -28.12 -24.71
N LEU A 15 27.04 -27.06 -24.46
CA LEU A 15 26.71 -26.08 -23.43
C LEU A 15 25.39 -25.41 -23.82
N PRO A 16 24.38 -25.35 -22.93
CA PRO A 16 23.20 -24.56 -23.18
C PRO A 16 23.62 -23.09 -23.17
N VAL A 17 23.74 -22.51 -24.36
CA VAL A 17 23.77 -21.05 -24.49
C VAL A 17 22.38 -20.60 -24.07
N GLY A 18 22.25 -20.11 -22.84
CA GLY A 18 21.09 -19.35 -22.44
C GLY A 18 21.01 -18.15 -23.37
N ALA A 19 20.08 -18.19 -24.32
CA ALA A 19 19.68 -17.00 -25.06
C ALA A 19 19.07 -16.05 -24.05
N HIS A 20 19.89 -15.16 -23.47
CA HIS A 20 19.39 -13.87 -23.03
C HIS A 20 18.79 -13.26 -24.28
N ALA A 21 17.46 -13.21 -24.39
CA ALA A 21 16.83 -12.44 -25.43
C ALA A 21 17.40 -11.02 -25.33
N GLU A 22 18.21 -10.61 -26.33
CA GLU A 22 18.60 -9.22 -26.47
C GLU A 22 17.33 -8.40 -26.46
N ASN A 23 17.29 -7.39 -25.59
CA ASN A 23 16.12 -6.58 -25.38
C ASN A 23 15.99 -5.62 -26.58
N PRO A 24 15.18 -5.91 -27.60
CA PRO A 24 15.30 -5.26 -28.89
C PRO A 24 14.53 -3.94 -28.92
N HIS A 25 14.03 -3.46 -27.77
CA HIS A 25 13.22 -2.24 -27.67
C HIS A 25 13.86 -1.03 -28.36
N LYS A 26 15.20 -0.91 -28.36
CA LYS A 26 15.90 0.17 -29.08
C LYS A 26 15.69 0.15 -30.58
N GLU A 27 15.50 -1.03 -31.17
CA GLU A 27 15.31 -1.23 -32.61
C GLU A 27 13.86 -1.06 -33.03
N PHE A 28 12.91 -1.43 -32.14
CA PHE A 28 11.48 -1.42 -32.45
C PHE A 28 10.75 -0.16 -31.97
N ILE A 29 11.24 0.52 -30.93
CA ILE A 29 10.64 1.77 -30.44
C ILE A 29 11.19 2.95 -31.25
N SER A 30 10.29 3.59 -32.00
CA SER A 30 10.59 4.72 -32.87
C SER A 30 9.94 6.00 -32.37
N GLY A 31 10.69 7.10 -32.45
CA GLY A 31 10.18 8.44 -32.14
C GLY A 31 9.57 9.15 -33.37
N PRO A 32 8.89 10.28 -33.16
CA PRO A 32 8.60 10.90 -31.87
C PRO A 32 7.48 10.18 -31.09
N ILE A 33 7.56 10.22 -29.77
CA ILE A 33 6.49 9.78 -28.85
C ILE A 33 6.07 10.99 -28.03
N ASN A 34 4.86 11.51 -28.27
CA ASN A 34 4.39 12.78 -27.69
C ASN A 34 3.52 12.57 -26.45
N SER A 35 3.09 11.34 -26.18
CA SER A 35 2.22 11.02 -25.07
C SER A 35 2.45 9.61 -24.52
N GLY A 36 2.06 9.40 -23.27
CA GLY A 36 2.07 8.07 -22.65
C GLY A 36 1.29 7.02 -23.46
N PRO A 37 0.06 7.33 -23.91
CA PRO A 37 -0.69 6.41 -24.77
C PRO A 37 -0.03 6.09 -26.11
N GLU A 38 0.71 7.02 -26.73
CA GLU A 38 1.52 6.72 -27.93
C GLU A 38 2.65 5.73 -27.62
N ALA A 39 3.27 5.82 -26.44
CA ALA A 39 4.26 4.83 -26.01
C ALA A 39 3.62 3.45 -25.84
N THR A 40 2.48 3.38 -25.13
CA THR A 40 1.75 2.13 -24.89
C THR A 40 1.25 1.50 -26.19
N ALA A 41 0.80 2.30 -27.16
CA ALA A 41 0.39 1.79 -28.46
C ALA A 41 1.50 1.00 -29.16
N GLN A 42 2.76 1.47 -29.12
CA GLN A 42 3.91 0.72 -29.64
C GLN A 42 4.19 -0.54 -28.82
N CYS A 43 4.02 -0.50 -27.49
CA CYS A 43 4.19 -1.69 -26.64
C CYS A 43 3.19 -2.79 -27.00
N ILE A 44 1.93 -2.43 -27.26
CA ILE A 44 0.85 -3.38 -27.54
C ILE A 44 1.11 -4.19 -28.81
N GLU A 45 1.83 -3.64 -29.80
CA GLU A 45 2.19 -4.37 -31.04
C GLU A 45 2.89 -5.71 -30.78
N CYS A 46 3.60 -5.84 -29.65
CA CYS A 46 4.28 -7.08 -29.24
C CYS A 46 3.80 -7.62 -27.87
N HIS A 47 3.08 -6.84 -27.07
CA HIS A 47 2.72 -7.15 -25.69
C HIS A 47 1.22 -6.99 -25.38
N GLU A 48 0.36 -7.25 -26.37
CA GLU A 48 -1.10 -7.23 -26.21
C GLU A 48 -1.56 -8.13 -25.05
N GLU A 49 -1.17 -9.41 -25.02
CA GLU A 49 -1.57 -10.36 -23.97
C GLU A 49 -1.18 -9.89 -22.55
N HIS A 50 0.00 -9.27 -22.43
CA HIS A 50 0.47 -8.70 -21.16
C HIS A 50 -0.37 -7.50 -20.72
N THR A 51 -0.75 -6.66 -21.67
CA THR A 51 -1.61 -5.49 -21.44
C THR A 51 -3.01 -5.91 -21.02
N GLU A 52 -3.61 -6.87 -21.74
CA GLU A 52 -4.91 -7.44 -21.40
C GLU A 52 -4.91 -8.09 -20.01
N ALA A 53 -3.89 -8.88 -19.69
CA ALA A 53 -3.75 -9.51 -18.38
C ALA A 53 -3.61 -8.47 -17.26
N PHE A 54 -2.80 -7.43 -17.48
CA PHE A 54 -2.62 -6.34 -16.52
C PHE A 54 -3.94 -5.59 -16.23
N MET A 55 -4.76 -5.38 -17.26
CA MET A 55 -6.07 -4.71 -17.13
C MET A 55 -7.07 -5.50 -16.27
N GLN A 56 -6.84 -6.79 -16.02
CA GLN A 56 -7.67 -7.57 -15.09
C GLN A 56 -7.26 -7.39 -13.62
N THR A 57 -6.14 -6.73 -13.35
CA THR A 57 -5.58 -6.62 -12.00
C THR A 57 -6.15 -5.43 -11.20
N SER A 58 -5.91 -5.45 -9.89
CA SER A 58 -6.25 -4.31 -9.02
C SER A 58 -5.39 -3.07 -9.27
N HIS A 59 -4.23 -3.19 -9.92
CA HIS A 59 -3.39 -2.03 -10.27
C HIS A 59 -4.02 -1.19 -11.37
N TRP A 60 -4.74 -1.84 -12.30
CA TRP A 60 -5.57 -1.17 -13.31
C TRP A 60 -6.92 -0.74 -12.75
N THR A 61 -7.71 -1.69 -12.25
CA THR A 61 -9.12 -1.46 -11.91
C THR A 61 -9.33 -0.64 -10.63
N TRP A 62 -8.33 -0.64 -9.73
CA TRP A 62 -8.42 -0.12 -8.36
C TRP A 62 -9.61 -0.65 -7.55
N ALA A 63 -10.21 -1.77 -7.98
CA ALA A 63 -11.38 -2.34 -7.37
C ALA A 63 -11.52 -3.82 -7.74
N LYS A 64 -11.87 -4.65 -6.77
CA LYS A 64 -12.18 -6.05 -6.98
C LYS A 64 -13.43 -6.44 -6.21
N GLU A 65 -14.10 -7.49 -6.66
CA GLU A 65 -15.15 -8.11 -5.85
C GLU A 65 -14.52 -8.86 -4.66
N GLN A 66 -15.13 -8.71 -3.48
CA GLN A 66 -14.68 -9.34 -2.25
C GLN A 66 -15.79 -9.35 -1.20
N VAL A 67 -15.72 -10.28 -0.25
CA VAL A 67 -16.66 -10.35 0.87
C VAL A 67 -16.12 -9.51 2.03
N VAL A 68 -16.87 -8.49 2.44
CA VAL A 68 -16.51 -7.56 3.52
C VAL A 68 -17.71 -7.41 4.44
N ASN A 69 -17.51 -7.57 5.74
CA ASN A 69 -18.59 -7.54 6.75
C ASN A 69 -19.77 -8.47 6.37
N GLY A 70 -19.47 -9.63 5.77
CA GLY A 70 -20.47 -10.60 5.32
C GLY A 70 -21.22 -10.25 4.02
N LYS A 71 -20.82 -9.19 3.31
CA LYS A 71 -21.46 -8.75 2.06
C LYS A 71 -20.47 -8.79 0.89
N THR A 72 -20.93 -9.27 -0.26
CA THR A 72 -20.17 -9.15 -1.51
C THR A 72 -20.19 -7.69 -1.99
N VAL A 73 -19.02 -7.07 -2.07
CA VAL A 73 -18.85 -5.68 -2.48
C VAL A 73 -17.69 -5.52 -3.46
N LYS A 74 -17.81 -4.57 -4.38
CA LYS A 74 -16.69 -4.15 -5.23
C LYS A 74 -15.87 -3.10 -4.49
N LEU A 75 -14.80 -3.53 -3.83
CA LEU A 75 -13.96 -2.67 -2.99
C LEU A 75 -12.50 -2.68 -3.48
N GLY A 76 -11.82 -1.57 -3.25
CA GLY A 76 -10.44 -1.29 -3.62
C GLY A 76 -10.19 0.21 -3.49
N LYS A 77 -9.01 0.70 -3.86
CA LYS A 77 -8.66 2.13 -3.72
C LYS A 77 -9.70 3.08 -4.37
N LYS A 78 -10.38 2.65 -5.44
CA LYS A 78 -11.45 3.42 -6.11
C LYS A 78 -12.66 3.68 -5.21
N ASN A 79 -13.02 2.70 -4.38
CA ASN A 79 -14.27 2.70 -3.58
C ASN A 79 -14.04 2.72 -2.07
N ALA A 80 -12.79 2.63 -1.61
CA ALA A 80 -12.44 2.62 -0.19
C ALA A 80 -12.36 4.04 0.37
N ILE A 81 -12.82 4.20 1.61
CA ILE A 81 -12.57 5.39 2.41
C ILE A 81 -11.23 5.25 3.16
N ASN A 82 -10.58 6.36 3.47
CA ASN A 82 -9.52 6.40 4.47
C ASN A 82 -9.57 7.70 5.28
N ASN A 83 -8.81 7.78 6.37
CA ASN A 83 -8.67 8.99 7.17
C ASN A 83 -7.44 9.84 6.79
N TYR A 84 -6.99 9.73 5.54
CA TYR A 84 -5.99 10.64 4.95
C TYR A 84 -6.69 11.66 4.03
N CYS A 85 -6.78 11.33 2.75
CA CYS A 85 -7.41 12.17 1.72
C CYS A 85 -8.88 11.80 1.47
N VAL A 86 -9.46 10.93 2.32
CA VAL A 86 -10.88 10.54 2.32
C VAL A 86 -11.29 9.65 1.16
N SER A 87 -11.39 10.18 -0.05
CA SER A 87 -11.90 9.47 -1.22
C SER A 87 -11.15 9.83 -2.51
N VAL A 88 -11.04 8.86 -3.42
CA VAL A 88 -10.55 9.08 -4.79
C VAL A 88 -11.61 9.82 -5.61
N SER A 89 -12.88 9.46 -5.47
CA SER A 89 -13.95 10.05 -6.28
C SER A 89 -14.05 11.56 -6.04
N SER A 90 -14.23 12.31 -7.12
CA SER A 90 -14.16 13.79 -7.21
C SER A 90 -12.75 14.41 -7.03
N ASN A 91 -11.74 13.60 -6.74
CA ASN A 91 -10.35 13.99 -6.51
C ASN A 91 -9.36 13.24 -7.43
N GLU A 92 -9.88 12.52 -8.43
CA GLU A 92 -9.16 11.56 -9.27
C GLU A 92 -7.86 12.14 -9.81
N PRO A 93 -7.82 13.35 -10.43
CA PRO A 93 -6.59 13.86 -11.05
C PRO A 93 -5.40 13.96 -10.09
N ARG A 94 -5.66 14.19 -8.79
CA ARG A 94 -4.59 14.22 -7.78
C ARG A 94 -4.19 12.83 -7.33
N CYS A 95 -5.14 11.91 -7.24
CA CYS A 95 -4.94 10.56 -6.73
C CYS A 95 -4.31 9.62 -7.77
N THR A 96 -4.68 9.79 -9.04
CA THR A 96 -4.32 8.92 -10.17
C THR A 96 -2.96 9.25 -10.76
N LYS A 97 -2.24 10.24 -10.19
CA LYS A 97 -0.77 10.30 -10.33
C LYS A 97 -0.11 8.96 -9.95
N CYS A 98 -0.72 8.20 -9.03
CA CYS A 98 -0.26 6.86 -8.64
C CYS A 98 -1.11 5.72 -9.24
N HIS A 99 -1.94 5.99 -10.25
CA HIS A 99 -2.64 4.95 -11.02
C HIS A 99 -1.72 4.50 -12.15
N ALA A 100 -1.68 3.20 -12.44
CA ALA A 100 -0.86 2.63 -13.51
C ALA A 100 -1.54 2.78 -14.89
N GLY A 101 -2.00 3.99 -15.15
CA GLY A 101 -2.64 4.39 -16.39
C GLY A 101 -2.58 5.90 -16.61
N TYR A 102 -3.08 6.30 -17.78
CA TYR A 102 -3.04 7.66 -18.29
C TYR A 102 -4.44 8.26 -18.42
N GLY A 103 -4.67 9.43 -17.82
CA GLY A 103 -5.91 10.20 -18.05
C GLY A 103 -7.11 9.76 -17.20
N TYR A 104 -6.89 9.09 -16.07
CA TYR A 104 -7.97 8.82 -15.13
C TYR A 104 -8.31 10.09 -14.34
N GLU A 105 -9.17 10.94 -14.92
CA GLU A 105 -9.52 12.26 -14.40
C GLU A 105 -10.86 12.32 -13.66
N ASP A 106 -11.77 11.40 -13.98
CA ASP A 106 -13.10 11.32 -13.38
C ASP A 106 -13.75 9.95 -13.65
N ALA A 107 -15.02 9.80 -13.26
CA ALA A 107 -15.78 8.55 -13.40
C ALA A 107 -15.99 8.07 -14.86
N LYS A 108 -15.72 8.91 -15.87
CA LYS A 108 -15.87 8.57 -17.30
C LYS A 108 -14.62 7.91 -17.90
N PHE A 109 -13.58 7.70 -17.11
CA PHE A 109 -12.38 7.02 -17.56
C PHE A 109 -12.71 5.63 -18.13
N ASP A 110 -12.22 5.38 -19.35
CA ASP A 110 -12.44 4.12 -20.05
C ASP A 110 -11.42 3.07 -19.60
N PHE A 111 -11.87 2.15 -18.75
CA PHE A 111 -11.06 1.02 -18.29
C PHE A 111 -10.88 -0.07 -19.35
N THR A 112 -11.48 0.07 -20.54
CA THR A 112 -11.35 -0.87 -21.67
C THR A 112 -10.36 -0.42 -22.73
N ASP A 113 -9.93 0.85 -22.70
CA ASP A 113 -8.90 1.37 -23.61
C ASP A 113 -7.50 0.93 -23.15
N ALA A 114 -6.96 -0.11 -23.80
CA ALA A 114 -5.64 -0.67 -23.52
C ALA A 114 -4.51 0.34 -23.71
N THR A 115 -4.66 1.33 -24.59
CA THR A 115 -3.64 2.36 -24.82
C THR A 115 -3.44 3.26 -23.60
N LYS A 116 -4.38 3.24 -22.65
CA LYS A 116 -4.30 4.01 -21.41
C LYS A 116 -3.52 3.30 -20.31
N VAL A 117 -3.06 2.06 -20.51
CA VAL A 117 -2.15 1.38 -19.58
C VAL A 117 -0.81 2.10 -19.54
N ASP A 118 -0.26 2.30 -18.35
CA ASP A 118 1.08 2.88 -18.19
C ASP A 118 2.11 1.77 -17.97
N CYS A 119 2.75 1.33 -19.06
CA CYS A 119 3.81 0.33 -19.01
C CYS A 119 5.10 0.89 -18.37
N LEU A 120 5.33 2.20 -18.49
CA LEU A 120 6.63 2.82 -18.19
C LEU A 120 6.83 3.02 -16.69
N VAL A 121 5.78 3.29 -15.91
CA VAL A 121 5.90 3.50 -14.46
C VAL A 121 6.53 2.31 -13.72
N CYS A 122 6.28 1.09 -14.20
CA CYS A 122 6.86 -0.12 -13.61
C CYS A 122 8.17 -0.55 -14.27
N HIS A 123 8.37 -0.21 -15.55
CA HIS A 123 9.46 -0.79 -16.35
C HIS A 123 10.56 0.19 -16.74
N ASP A 124 10.46 1.49 -16.41
CA ASP A 124 11.56 2.45 -16.63
C ASP A 124 12.83 2.04 -15.86
N THR A 125 13.96 1.86 -16.56
CA THR A 125 15.26 1.65 -15.92
C THR A 125 16.18 2.86 -16.02
N THR A 126 15.70 3.99 -16.54
CA THR A 126 16.49 5.23 -16.66
C THR A 126 16.48 6.07 -15.39
N GLY A 127 15.47 5.86 -14.52
CA GLY A 127 15.24 6.68 -13.32
C GLY A 127 14.72 8.09 -13.65
N THR A 128 14.20 8.30 -14.87
CA THR A 128 13.76 9.62 -15.33
C THR A 128 12.26 9.71 -15.57
N TYR A 129 11.55 8.58 -15.65
CA TYR A 129 10.12 8.58 -15.85
C TYR A 129 9.38 9.12 -14.61
N GLN A 130 8.52 10.11 -14.83
CA GLN A 130 7.72 10.70 -13.77
C GLN A 130 6.30 10.99 -14.26
N LYS A 131 5.33 10.78 -13.38
CA LYS A 131 3.91 11.08 -13.64
C LYS A 131 3.52 12.45 -13.10
N ASP A 132 2.67 13.12 -13.85
CA ASP A 132 1.93 14.32 -13.46
C ASP A 132 0.50 13.95 -12.99
N LEU A 133 -0.34 14.96 -12.81
CA LEU A 133 -1.78 14.82 -12.54
C LEU A 133 -2.45 13.93 -13.58
N SER A 134 -3.49 13.23 -13.13
CA SER A 134 -4.23 12.26 -13.94
C SER A 134 -3.40 11.08 -14.46
N GLY A 135 -2.16 10.93 -13.97
CA GLY A 135 -1.24 9.88 -14.37
C GLY A 135 -0.51 10.15 -15.69
N TYR A 136 -0.70 11.28 -16.34
CA TYR A 136 0.04 11.63 -17.57
C TYR A 136 1.55 11.63 -17.32
N ALA A 137 2.35 11.30 -18.35
CA ALA A 137 3.79 11.50 -18.28
C ALA A 137 4.10 12.99 -18.11
N PHE A 138 5.07 13.30 -17.25
CA PHE A 138 5.50 14.67 -17.02
C PHE A 138 6.19 15.23 -18.29
N LYS A 139 5.97 16.51 -18.60
CA LYS A 139 6.36 17.11 -19.88
C LYS A 139 7.86 17.03 -20.22
N SER A 140 8.73 16.94 -19.21
CA SER A 140 10.18 16.87 -19.42
C SER A 140 10.71 15.45 -19.62
N VAL A 141 9.85 14.43 -19.59
CA VAL A 141 10.25 13.04 -19.80
C VAL A 141 10.54 12.83 -21.29
N ASP A 142 11.73 12.32 -21.60
CA ASP A 142 12.06 11.80 -22.93
C ASP A 142 11.44 10.41 -23.08
N LEU A 143 10.21 10.37 -23.60
CA LEU A 143 9.45 9.13 -23.75
C LEU A 143 10.09 8.15 -24.72
N VAL A 144 10.83 8.62 -25.73
CA VAL A 144 11.56 7.72 -26.64
C VAL A 144 12.68 7.03 -25.86
N LYS A 145 13.49 7.80 -25.13
CA LYS A 145 14.58 7.24 -24.33
C LYS A 145 14.07 6.28 -23.25
N VAL A 146 13.00 6.63 -22.54
CA VAL A 146 12.42 5.75 -21.51
C VAL A 146 11.93 4.45 -22.14
N SER A 147 11.09 4.52 -23.17
CA SER A 147 10.53 3.33 -23.85
C SER A 147 11.60 2.42 -24.45
N GLN A 148 12.70 2.99 -24.96
CA GLN A 148 13.83 2.23 -25.49
C GLN A 148 14.70 1.55 -24.41
N ASN A 149 14.57 1.94 -23.15
CA ASN A 149 15.36 1.40 -22.03
C ASN A 149 14.43 0.81 -20.95
N VAL A 150 13.29 0.25 -21.33
CA VAL A 150 12.44 -0.48 -20.39
C VAL A 150 13.07 -1.84 -20.04
N GLY A 151 12.82 -2.31 -18.82
CA GLY A 151 13.39 -3.54 -18.28
C GLY A 151 12.64 -4.08 -17.07
N ALA A 152 13.27 -4.99 -16.33
CA ALA A 152 12.67 -5.56 -15.13
C ALA A 152 12.50 -4.47 -14.04
N PRO A 153 11.35 -4.42 -13.34
CA PRO A 153 11.13 -3.46 -12.27
C PRO A 153 12.14 -3.62 -11.14
N VAL A 154 12.53 -2.51 -10.53
CA VAL A 154 13.27 -2.46 -9.26
C VAL A 154 12.42 -1.78 -8.18
N ARG A 155 12.91 -1.77 -6.93
CA ARG A 155 12.21 -1.15 -5.79
C ARG A 155 11.73 0.27 -6.07
N ASP A 156 12.52 1.07 -6.78
CA ASP A 156 12.19 2.48 -7.06
C ASP A 156 10.99 2.63 -8.01
N ASN A 157 10.78 1.70 -8.95
CA ASN A 157 9.60 1.68 -9.82
C ASN A 157 8.31 1.51 -9.00
N CYS A 158 8.29 0.51 -8.11
CA CYS A 158 7.19 0.30 -7.17
C CYS A 158 7.06 1.50 -6.21
N GLY A 159 8.21 2.02 -5.77
CA GLY A 159 8.38 3.13 -4.86
C GLY A 159 7.74 4.44 -5.32
N SER A 160 7.74 4.69 -6.63
CA SER A 160 7.09 5.86 -7.27
C SER A 160 5.64 6.10 -6.78
N CYS A 161 4.96 5.02 -6.39
CA CYS A 161 3.60 5.04 -5.85
C CYS A 161 3.49 4.52 -4.41
N HIS A 162 4.34 3.57 -3.99
CA HIS A 162 4.19 2.89 -2.70
C HIS A 162 4.91 3.59 -1.53
N PHE A 163 6.00 4.32 -1.81
CA PHE A 163 6.74 5.11 -0.81
C PHE A 163 6.00 6.43 -0.52
N PHE A 164 5.28 6.95 -1.53
CA PHE A 164 4.58 8.22 -1.46
C PHE A 164 3.07 8.00 -1.33
N GLY A 165 2.46 8.54 -0.27
CA GLY A 165 1.02 8.42 -0.04
C GLY A 165 0.55 9.38 1.03
N GLY A 166 -0.75 9.64 1.17
CA GLY A 166 -1.24 10.54 2.25
C GLY A 166 -0.67 11.97 2.22
N GLY A 167 -0.05 12.38 1.11
CA GLY A 167 0.52 13.71 0.91
C GLY A 167 2.05 13.80 0.97
N GLY A 168 2.80 12.70 1.07
CA GLY A 168 4.27 12.74 0.98
C GLY A 168 4.93 11.38 1.18
N ASP A 169 6.26 11.40 1.25
CA ASP A 169 7.11 10.23 1.53
C ASP A 169 6.96 9.73 2.97
N GLY A 170 6.84 8.42 3.17
CA GLY A 170 6.73 7.75 4.47
C GLY A 170 5.43 8.02 5.24
N VAL A 171 4.55 8.89 4.73
CA VAL A 171 3.39 9.41 5.47
C VAL A 171 2.33 8.34 5.75
N LYS A 172 2.09 7.42 4.79
CA LYS A 172 0.92 6.51 4.79
C LYS A 172 1.22 5.09 5.27
N HIS A 173 2.15 4.36 4.67
CA HIS A 173 2.42 2.96 5.07
C HIS A 173 3.32 2.91 6.32
N GLY A 174 4.36 3.74 6.34
CA GLY A 174 5.29 3.86 7.47
C GLY A 174 6.35 2.75 7.49
N ASP A 175 6.10 1.58 6.91
CA ASP A 175 7.11 0.54 6.65
C ASP A 175 7.67 0.56 5.22
N LEU A 176 7.27 1.55 4.41
CA LEU A 176 7.79 1.80 3.07
C LEU A 176 7.92 3.32 2.86
N ASP A 177 9.14 3.76 2.57
CA ASP A 177 9.54 5.15 2.29
C ASP A 177 10.71 5.16 1.29
N SER A 178 11.11 6.34 0.81
CA SER A 178 12.11 6.47 -0.26
C SER A 178 13.48 5.85 0.05
N SER A 179 13.84 5.68 1.33
CA SER A 179 15.06 4.98 1.71
C SER A 179 15.08 3.50 1.30
N MET A 180 13.92 2.92 0.98
CA MET A 180 13.80 1.57 0.45
C MET A 180 14.25 1.43 -1.01
N ALA A 181 14.62 2.50 -1.70
CA ALA A 181 15.26 2.38 -3.01
C ALA A 181 16.59 1.61 -2.91
N TYR A 182 17.41 1.95 -1.91
CA TYR A 182 18.70 1.31 -1.62
C TYR A 182 18.90 1.21 -0.10
N PRO A 183 18.12 0.37 0.59
CA PRO A 183 18.16 0.29 2.04
C PRO A 183 19.41 -0.43 2.50
N ASP A 184 19.87 -0.13 3.71
CA ASP A 184 20.86 -0.96 4.40
C ASP A 184 20.17 -2.09 5.17
N LYS A 185 20.99 -3.00 5.71
CA LYS A 185 20.54 -4.11 6.55
C LYS A 185 19.77 -3.72 7.80
N ALA A 186 20.05 -2.55 8.38
CA ALA A 186 19.37 -2.09 9.59
C ALA A 186 17.93 -1.66 9.26
N LEU A 187 17.72 -1.12 8.07
CA LEU A 187 16.42 -0.74 7.55
C LEU A 187 15.58 -1.98 7.20
N ASP A 188 16.04 -2.84 6.30
CA ASP A 188 15.38 -4.10 5.94
C ASP A 188 16.38 -5.18 5.50
N VAL A 189 16.39 -6.32 6.18
CA VAL A 189 17.36 -7.41 5.91
C VAL A 189 17.18 -8.12 4.57
N HIS A 190 15.99 -8.07 3.98
CA HIS A 190 15.71 -8.72 2.69
C HIS A 190 16.04 -7.80 1.53
N MET A 191 15.70 -6.51 1.66
CA MET A 191 15.94 -5.52 0.62
C MET A 191 17.31 -4.85 0.70
N ASP A 192 18.10 -5.12 1.76
CA ASP A 192 19.49 -4.65 1.96
C ASP A 192 20.31 -4.69 0.66
N ALA A 193 20.66 -3.52 0.13
CA ALA A 193 21.29 -3.36 -1.17
C ALA A 193 22.71 -3.95 -1.24
N ASP A 194 23.39 -4.04 -0.10
CA ASP A 194 24.70 -4.68 0.03
C ASP A 194 24.60 -6.16 0.46
N GLY A 195 23.37 -6.67 0.60
CA GLY A 195 23.05 -7.97 1.16
C GLY A 195 22.27 -8.86 0.19
N MET A 196 21.02 -9.18 0.56
CA MET A 196 20.15 -10.02 -0.28
C MET A 196 19.59 -9.25 -1.49
N ASP A 197 19.53 -7.91 -1.41
CA ASP A 197 19.11 -6.98 -2.45
C ASP A 197 17.79 -7.36 -3.15
N PHE A 198 16.82 -7.88 -2.39
CA PHE A 198 15.53 -8.25 -2.96
C PHE A 198 14.84 -7.05 -3.60
N GLN A 199 14.35 -7.25 -4.82
CA GLN A 199 13.35 -6.41 -5.45
C GLN A 199 11.96 -6.81 -4.93
N CYS A 200 10.95 -5.95 -5.11
CA CYS A 200 9.61 -6.21 -4.57
C CYS A 200 9.03 -7.54 -5.11
N GLN A 201 9.25 -7.84 -6.39
CA GLN A 201 8.76 -9.05 -7.03
C GLN A 201 9.41 -10.34 -6.52
N ASP A 202 10.56 -10.31 -5.85
CA ASP A 202 11.14 -11.53 -5.26
C ASP A 202 10.22 -12.16 -4.21
N CYS A 203 9.39 -11.34 -3.57
CA CYS A 203 8.29 -11.79 -2.70
C CYS A 203 6.92 -11.70 -3.37
N HIS A 204 6.66 -10.66 -4.16
CA HIS A 204 5.32 -10.31 -4.64
C HIS A 204 4.96 -10.85 -6.03
N LYS A 205 5.84 -11.60 -6.69
CA LYS A 205 5.59 -12.11 -8.05
C LYS A 205 4.36 -13.04 -8.10
N GLY A 206 3.42 -12.66 -8.97
CA GLY A 206 2.39 -13.55 -9.51
C GLY A 206 2.67 -13.92 -10.96
N GLU A 207 1.66 -14.50 -11.61
CA GLU A 207 1.68 -14.84 -13.03
C GLU A 207 0.94 -13.77 -13.84
N SER A 208 1.32 -13.58 -15.10
CA SER A 208 0.60 -12.69 -16.05
C SER A 208 0.26 -11.31 -15.46
N HIS A 209 1.28 -10.58 -14.99
CA HIS A 209 1.17 -9.26 -14.35
C HIS A 209 0.36 -9.18 -13.04
N THR A 210 -0.10 -10.32 -12.50
CA THR A 210 -0.63 -10.33 -11.14
C THR A 210 0.50 -10.10 -10.14
N ILE A 211 0.20 -9.32 -9.10
CA ILE A 211 1.11 -9.01 -7.99
C ILE A 211 0.42 -9.45 -6.71
N LYS A 212 1.05 -10.38 -5.99
CA LYS A 212 0.54 -11.00 -4.77
C LYS A 212 0.63 -10.05 -3.57
N GLY A 213 -0.02 -10.41 -2.47
CA GLY A 213 0.11 -9.69 -1.20
C GLY A 213 -0.75 -8.44 -1.15
N GLN A 214 -2.07 -8.65 -1.09
CA GLN A 214 -3.02 -7.56 -1.18
C GLN A 214 -3.16 -6.80 0.14
N ALA A 215 -3.22 -5.47 0.07
CA ALA A 215 -3.30 -4.63 1.25
C ALA A 215 -4.65 -4.76 1.97
N MET A 216 -4.62 -5.09 3.26
CA MET A 216 -5.79 -5.22 4.14
C MET A 216 -6.72 -4.01 4.09
N SER A 217 -6.16 -2.79 4.01
CA SER A 217 -6.93 -1.53 4.05
C SER A 217 -7.88 -1.29 2.87
N VAL A 218 -7.66 -1.96 1.74
CA VAL A 218 -8.49 -1.83 0.52
C VAL A 218 -8.98 -3.18 0.00
N SER A 219 -8.37 -4.26 0.46
CA SER A 219 -8.73 -5.64 0.17
C SER A 219 -8.96 -6.46 1.44
N PRO A 220 -9.83 -6.00 2.37
CA PRO A 220 -10.05 -6.63 3.67
C PRO A 220 -10.60 -8.07 3.58
N GLY A 221 -11.28 -8.42 2.48
CA GLY A 221 -11.78 -9.77 2.21
C GLY A 221 -10.82 -10.64 1.39
N SER A 222 -9.57 -10.20 1.17
CA SER A 222 -8.59 -10.99 0.43
C SER A 222 -8.10 -12.20 1.22
N THR A 223 -7.79 -13.28 0.52
CA THR A 223 -7.02 -14.42 1.03
C THR A 223 -5.59 -14.44 0.49
N ASP A 224 -5.27 -13.59 -0.48
CA ASP A 224 -3.94 -13.42 -1.06
C ASP A 224 -3.05 -12.57 -0.14
N HIS A 225 -2.53 -13.23 0.89
CA HIS A 225 -1.58 -12.67 1.85
C HIS A 225 -0.22 -13.33 1.68
N MET A 226 0.84 -12.52 1.81
CA MET A 226 2.19 -13.02 1.88
C MET A 226 2.55 -13.35 3.33
N GLU A 227 3.14 -14.52 3.53
CA GLU A 227 3.63 -14.98 4.83
C GLU A 227 5.10 -15.39 4.72
N CYS A 228 5.85 -15.22 5.81
CA CYS A 228 7.29 -15.52 5.85
C CYS A 228 7.57 -17.01 5.56
N THR A 229 6.57 -17.87 5.76
CA THR A 229 6.67 -19.31 5.59
C THR A 229 6.84 -19.77 4.15
N SER A 230 6.70 -18.86 3.18
CA SER A 230 7.02 -19.16 1.77
C SER A 230 8.51 -19.42 1.54
N CYS A 231 9.39 -18.85 2.37
CA CYS A 231 10.84 -19.02 2.28
C CYS A 231 11.47 -19.63 3.55
N HIS A 232 10.79 -19.49 4.69
CA HIS A 232 11.28 -19.94 5.99
C HIS A 232 10.43 -21.10 6.52
N ASP A 233 11.07 -22.09 7.16
CA ASP A 233 10.33 -23.11 7.88
C ASP A 233 9.56 -22.51 9.08
N ASN A 234 8.45 -23.11 9.47
CA ASN A 234 7.74 -22.74 10.70
C ASN A 234 8.59 -22.93 11.97
N GLN A 235 9.64 -23.77 11.92
CA GLN A 235 10.55 -24.04 13.05
C GLN A 235 11.99 -23.51 12.83
N VAL A 236 12.13 -22.22 12.49
CA VAL A 236 13.44 -21.60 12.23
C VAL A 236 14.33 -21.36 13.46
N HIS A 237 13.80 -21.42 14.68
CA HIS A 237 14.58 -21.08 15.88
C HIS A 237 15.18 -22.32 16.53
N LYS A 238 16.44 -22.22 16.98
CA LYS A 238 17.05 -23.24 17.85
C LYS A 238 16.32 -23.36 19.20
N ASN A 239 15.69 -22.28 19.66
CA ASN A 239 14.92 -22.26 20.90
C ASN A 239 13.48 -22.73 20.63
N ALA A 240 13.15 -23.95 21.07
CA ALA A 240 11.81 -24.53 20.92
C ALA A 240 10.68 -23.66 21.52
N LYS A 241 10.95 -22.83 22.54
CA LYS A 241 9.96 -21.90 23.07
C LYS A 241 9.60 -20.83 22.04
N LEU A 242 10.55 -20.32 21.28
CA LEU A 242 10.26 -19.34 20.22
C LEU A 242 9.47 -19.98 19.08
N ASN A 243 9.80 -21.21 18.69
CA ASN A 243 9.00 -21.95 17.72
C ASN A 243 7.55 -22.13 18.19
N ARG A 244 7.33 -22.43 19.48
CA ARG A 244 5.95 -22.49 20.01
C ARG A 244 5.21 -21.15 19.96
N HIS A 245 5.91 -20.01 20.04
CA HIS A 245 5.23 -18.71 19.92
C HIS A 245 4.66 -18.50 18.52
N THR A 246 5.23 -19.11 17.47
CA THR A 246 4.73 -18.93 16.09
C THR A 246 3.32 -19.49 15.87
N GLU A 247 2.81 -20.30 16.80
CA GLU A 247 1.42 -20.75 16.84
C GLU A 247 0.42 -19.61 17.10
N LYS A 248 0.84 -18.56 17.82
CA LYS A 248 -0.03 -17.45 18.26
C LYS A 248 0.51 -16.06 17.98
N VAL A 249 1.78 -15.93 17.61
CA VAL A 249 2.46 -14.65 17.33
C VAL A 249 3.05 -14.72 15.93
N ALA A 250 2.69 -13.74 15.09
CA ALA A 250 3.22 -13.65 13.73
C ALA A 250 4.72 -13.33 13.75
N CYS A 251 5.45 -13.79 12.72
CA CYS A 251 6.88 -13.49 12.57
C CYS A 251 7.15 -11.98 12.60
N GLN A 252 6.31 -11.22 11.89
CA GLN A 252 6.35 -9.76 11.80
C GLN A 252 6.36 -9.09 13.18
N THR A 253 5.57 -9.61 14.14
CA THR A 253 5.45 -9.03 15.50
C THR A 253 6.79 -8.98 16.22
N CYS A 254 7.60 -10.04 16.10
CA CYS A 254 8.91 -10.09 16.74
C CYS A 254 10.02 -9.48 15.88
N HIS A 255 9.90 -9.58 14.56
CA HIS A 255 10.97 -9.23 13.63
C HIS A 255 10.88 -7.81 13.05
N ILE A 256 9.78 -7.08 13.30
CA ILE A 256 9.63 -5.67 12.95
C ILE A 256 9.35 -4.88 14.25
N PRO A 257 10.39 -4.61 15.07
CA PRO A 257 10.21 -3.98 16.37
C PRO A 257 9.79 -2.51 16.29
N GLU A 258 10.11 -1.85 15.18
CA GLU A 258 9.76 -0.47 14.86
C GLU A 258 9.62 -0.30 13.35
N PHE A 259 8.75 0.62 12.94
CA PHE A 259 8.62 1.11 11.57
C PHE A 259 8.89 2.62 11.52
N ALA A 260 8.86 3.22 10.33
CA ALA A 260 9.25 4.61 10.09
C ALA A 260 10.67 4.86 10.61
N LYS A 261 11.58 3.93 10.29
CA LYS A 261 12.98 3.93 10.78
C LYS A 261 13.76 5.14 10.27
N VAL A 262 13.49 5.56 9.03
CA VAL A 262 14.14 6.69 8.36
C VAL A 262 13.19 7.88 8.24
N GLU A 263 12.10 7.75 7.48
CA GLU A 263 11.15 8.87 7.30
C GLU A 263 10.03 8.88 8.35
N PRO A 264 9.69 10.03 8.95
CA PRO A 264 8.57 10.13 9.89
C PRO A 264 7.23 9.87 9.19
N THR A 265 6.40 9.08 9.84
CA THR A 265 5.06 8.75 9.41
C THR A 265 4.03 9.61 10.12
N LYS A 266 2.90 9.89 9.45
CA LYS A 266 1.76 10.54 10.11
C LYS A 266 0.96 9.49 10.89
N LEU A 267 0.65 9.82 12.14
CA LEU A 267 -0.13 9.01 13.10
C LEU A 267 -1.49 9.63 13.41
N TRP A 268 -1.61 10.95 13.26
CA TRP A 268 -2.87 11.69 13.43
C TRP A 268 -3.10 12.69 12.30
N TRP A 269 -4.35 12.83 11.85
CA TRP A 269 -4.80 13.90 10.96
C TRP A 269 -6.15 14.47 11.42
N ASP A 270 -6.15 15.71 11.93
CA ASP A 270 -7.37 16.44 12.29
C ASP A 270 -7.81 17.38 11.17
N TRP A 271 -8.83 17.02 10.40
CA TRP A 271 -9.41 17.93 9.40
C TRP A 271 -10.29 19.03 10.00
N SER A 272 -10.75 18.90 11.25
CA SER A 272 -11.63 19.90 11.88
C SER A 272 -10.93 21.24 12.11
N GLU A 273 -9.59 21.22 12.16
CA GLU A 273 -8.78 22.42 12.31
C GLU A 273 -8.42 23.08 10.97
N ALA A 274 -8.79 22.48 9.83
CA ALA A 274 -8.50 23.04 8.53
C ALA A 274 -9.26 24.37 8.30
N GLY A 275 -8.65 25.28 7.54
CA GLY A 275 -9.18 26.60 7.22
C GLY A 275 -8.81 27.70 8.22
N GLN A 276 -8.26 27.36 9.38
CA GLN A 276 -7.82 28.35 10.38
C GLN A 276 -6.58 29.13 9.89
N ASP A 277 -6.57 30.44 10.09
CA ASP A 277 -5.40 31.27 9.84
C ASP A 277 -4.46 31.22 11.04
N ARG A 278 -3.50 30.31 10.98
CA ARG A 278 -2.43 30.15 11.98
C ARG A 278 -1.13 29.73 11.30
N GLU A 279 -0.03 29.87 12.02
CA GLU A 279 1.30 29.61 11.50
C GLU A 279 1.47 28.14 11.07
N GLU A 280 2.02 27.93 9.86
CA GLU A 280 2.39 26.61 9.35
C GLU A 280 3.87 26.32 9.67
N SER A 281 4.17 26.07 10.94
CA SER A 281 5.53 25.74 11.38
C SER A 281 5.92 24.30 11.00
N LYS A 282 7.24 24.07 10.92
CA LYS A 282 7.82 22.74 10.72
C LYS A 282 8.36 22.22 12.05
N ASN A 283 8.13 20.95 12.33
CA ASN A 283 8.69 20.25 13.48
C ASN A 283 10.15 19.85 13.26
N GLN A 284 10.72 19.12 14.24
CA GLN A 284 12.11 18.65 14.23
C GLN A 284 12.50 17.80 13.02
N TRP A 285 11.53 17.21 12.31
CA TRP A 285 11.76 16.43 11.09
C TRP A 285 11.48 17.22 9.80
N GLY A 286 11.30 18.54 9.89
CA GLY A 286 10.95 19.38 8.74
C GLY A 286 9.52 19.17 8.22
N ARG A 287 8.68 18.42 8.95
CA ARG A 287 7.27 18.17 8.60
C ARG A 287 6.39 19.23 9.24
N LYS A 288 5.33 19.65 8.54
CA LYS A 288 4.36 20.58 9.12
C LYS A 288 3.46 19.85 10.11
N ASP A 289 3.20 20.45 11.27
CA ASP A 289 2.19 19.96 12.23
C ASP A 289 0.81 20.56 11.94
N TYR A 290 0.77 21.59 11.09
CA TYR A 290 -0.46 22.20 10.61
C TYR A 290 -0.34 22.66 9.16
N MET A 291 -1.42 22.52 8.40
CA MET A 291 -1.59 23.18 7.11
C MET A 291 -3.00 23.71 6.99
N LYS A 292 -3.20 24.98 6.58
CA LYS A 292 -4.53 25.56 6.38
C LYS A 292 -5.43 24.70 5.50
N LYS A 293 -4.85 24.07 4.48
CA LYS A 293 -5.57 23.20 3.53
C LYS A 293 -6.02 21.86 4.11
N LYS A 294 -5.49 21.43 5.26
CA LYS A 294 -5.59 20.04 5.71
C LYS A 294 -5.85 19.89 7.21
N GLY A 295 -5.64 20.93 8.01
CA GLY A 295 -5.73 20.86 9.46
C GLY A 295 -4.43 20.35 10.08
N SER A 296 -4.54 19.60 11.16
CA SER A 296 -3.42 19.30 12.07
C SER A 296 -2.91 17.88 11.95
N PHE A 297 -1.65 17.69 12.29
CA PHE A 297 -0.96 16.42 12.16
C PHE A 297 -0.16 16.09 13.41
N VAL A 298 -0.09 14.81 13.74
CA VAL A 298 0.94 14.26 14.64
C VAL A 298 1.77 13.27 13.86
N TRP A 299 3.08 13.39 14.02
CA TRP A 299 4.09 12.59 13.35
C TRP A 299 4.82 11.69 14.35
N GLY A 300 5.35 10.57 13.87
CA GLY A 300 6.24 9.70 14.63
C GLY A 300 7.33 9.12 13.74
N GLN A 301 8.49 8.85 14.33
CA GLN A 301 9.63 8.17 13.69
C GLN A 301 10.10 7.08 14.66
N LYS A 302 10.58 5.95 14.14
CA LYS A 302 10.90 4.74 14.93
C LYS A 302 9.73 4.31 15.81
N VAL A 303 8.57 4.18 15.17
CA VAL A 303 7.30 3.96 15.84
C VAL A 303 7.14 2.48 16.19
N GLN A 304 6.82 2.20 17.45
CA GLN A 304 6.41 0.87 17.88
C GLN A 304 5.03 0.52 17.28
N PRO A 305 4.87 -0.65 16.63
CA PRO A 305 3.56 -1.10 16.17
C PRO A 305 2.55 -1.31 17.31
N GLU A 306 1.28 -1.15 17.00
CA GLU A 306 0.18 -1.68 17.81
C GLU A 306 -0.06 -3.14 17.45
N TYR A 307 -0.49 -3.96 18.40
CA TYR A 307 -0.60 -5.40 18.22
C TYR A 307 -2.04 -5.86 18.40
N ALA A 308 -2.55 -6.62 17.43
CA ALA A 308 -3.92 -7.14 17.45
C ALA A 308 -3.98 -8.55 16.88
N TRP A 309 -5.03 -9.30 17.26
CA TRP A 309 -5.35 -10.57 16.62
C TRP A 309 -5.78 -10.35 15.18
N TYR A 310 -5.23 -11.18 14.28
CA TYR A 310 -5.57 -11.16 12.88
C TYR A 310 -5.69 -12.57 12.32
N ASN A 311 -6.79 -12.84 11.63
CA ASN A 311 -7.11 -14.13 11.03
C ASN A 311 -7.12 -14.12 9.49
N GLY A 312 -6.54 -13.09 8.87
CA GLY A 312 -6.53 -12.89 7.43
C GLY A 312 -7.65 -12.00 6.90
N THR A 313 -8.67 -11.68 7.71
CA THR A 313 -9.77 -10.79 7.30
C THR A 313 -9.82 -9.52 8.14
N ALA A 314 -10.37 -8.46 7.58
CA ALA A 314 -10.61 -7.20 8.27
C ALA A 314 -12.05 -6.73 8.08
N GLU A 315 -12.54 -5.97 9.03
CA GLU A 315 -13.73 -5.15 8.84
C GLU A 315 -13.32 -3.85 8.15
N ALA A 316 -14.26 -3.25 7.42
CA ALA A 316 -14.09 -1.93 6.83
C ALA A 316 -15.39 -1.12 6.84
N TYR A 317 -15.26 0.19 7.01
CA TYR A 317 -16.36 1.11 6.78
C TYR A 317 -16.58 1.25 5.26
N LEU A 318 -17.83 1.11 4.80
CA LEU A 318 -18.19 1.33 3.41
C LEU A 318 -18.94 2.65 3.26
N PHE A 319 -18.74 3.36 2.15
CA PHE A 319 -19.43 4.63 1.92
C PHE A 319 -20.96 4.46 2.05
N GLY A 320 -21.56 5.36 2.84
CA GLY A 320 -22.98 5.37 3.15
C GLY A 320 -23.39 4.39 4.25
N ASP A 321 -22.45 3.76 4.95
CA ASP A 321 -22.76 3.07 6.21
C ASP A 321 -22.95 4.10 7.32
N THR A 322 -23.91 3.86 8.22
CA THR A 322 -24.16 4.75 9.36
C THR A 322 -23.03 4.66 10.38
N MET A 323 -22.67 5.79 10.98
CA MET A 323 -21.70 5.89 12.07
C MET A 323 -22.25 6.67 13.27
N ASP A 324 -21.59 6.53 14.42
CA ASP A 324 -21.91 7.27 15.64
C ASP A 324 -20.80 8.32 15.88
N PRO A 325 -21.08 9.63 15.73
CA PRO A 325 -20.06 10.66 15.85
C PRO A 325 -19.51 10.82 17.28
N ALA A 326 -20.15 10.21 18.29
CA ALA A 326 -19.66 10.17 19.67
C ALA A 326 -18.64 9.04 19.91
N LYS A 327 -18.41 8.17 18.93
CA LYS A 327 -17.48 7.03 19.02
C LYS A 327 -16.43 7.11 17.92
N VAL A 328 -15.25 6.58 18.21
CA VAL A 328 -14.21 6.40 17.18
C VAL A 328 -14.70 5.35 16.18
N THR A 329 -14.81 5.72 14.91
CA THR A 329 -15.19 4.78 13.85
C THR A 329 -13.96 4.13 13.24
N ALA A 330 -13.89 2.80 13.28
CA ALA A 330 -12.83 2.06 12.60
C ALA A 330 -13.12 1.97 11.09
N LEU A 331 -12.31 2.63 10.27
CA LEU A 331 -12.44 2.58 8.80
C LEU A 331 -11.89 1.27 8.23
N SER A 332 -10.90 0.69 8.88
CA SER A 332 -10.42 -0.67 8.67
C SER A 332 -9.87 -1.20 9.98
N LYS A 333 -10.22 -2.44 10.34
CA LYS A 333 -9.78 -3.08 11.59
C LYS A 333 -9.51 -4.57 11.37
N PRO A 334 -8.38 -5.13 11.85
CA PRO A 334 -8.13 -6.56 11.75
C PRO A 334 -9.18 -7.34 12.55
N MET A 335 -9.67 -8.44 11.98
CA MET A 335 -10.53 -9.39 12.66
C MET A 335 -9.70 -10.56 13.20
N GLY A 336 -10.13 -11.09 14.32
CA GLY A 336 -9.53 -12.26 14.93
C GLY A 336 -9.77 -12.28 16.43
N SER A 337 -9.51 -13.42 17.04
CA SER A 337 -9.54 -13.54 18.49
C SER A 337 -8.55 -14.61 18.94
N LYS A 338 -8.21 -14.59 20.22
CA LYS A 338 -7.37 -15.60 20.86
C LYS A 338 -7.91 -17.03 20.67
N ASP A 339 -9.23 -17.16 20.62
CA ASP A 339 -9.97 -18.43 20.74
C ASP A 339 -10.45 -19.00 19.39
N ASP A 340 -10.26 -18.29 18.27
CA ASP A 340 -10.72 -18.75 16.94
C ASP A 340 -9.84 -19.83 16.28
N GLY A 341 -8.76 -20.24 16.95
CA GLY A 341 -7.85 -21.30 16.51
C GLY A 341 -6.94 -20.96 15.33
N LYS A 342 -7.19 -19.87 14.60
CA LYS A 342 -6.44 -19.48 13.39
C LYS A 342 -5.72 -18.14 13.49
N SER A 343 -6.14 -17.27 14.41
CA SER A 343 -5.55 -15.95 14.57
C SER A 343 -4.14 -16.01 15.16
N LYS A 344 -3.30 -15.10 14.69
CA LYS A 344 -2.04 -14.74 15.36
C LYS A 344 -2.04 -13.25 15.72
N ILE A 345 -1.18 -12.86 16.64
CA ILE A 345 -0.93 -11.46 16.97
C ILE A 345 0.00 -10.89 15.90
N TYR A 346 -0.48 -9.88 15.16
CA TYR A 346 0.26 -9.17 14.11
C TYR A 346 0.55 -7.71 14.52
N PRO A 347 1.60 -7.08 13.95
CA PRO A 347 1.90 -5.67 14.14
C PRO A 347 1.15 -4.79 13.12
N PHE A 348 0.67 -3.65 13.59
CA PHE A 348 -0.07 -2.68 12.80
C PHE A 348 0.41 -1.26 13.06
N LYS A 349 0.39 -0.46 12.00
CA LYS A 349 0.29 0.98 12.11
C LYS A 349 -1.19 1.34 12.27
N VAL A 350 -1.50 2.16 13.26
CA VAL A 350 -2.82 2.77 13.39
C VAL A 350 -2.71 4.26 13.13
N HIS A 351 -3.38 4.74 12.09
CA HIS A 351 -3.55 6.18 11.88
C HIS A 351 -4.94 6.58 12.36
N ARG A 352 -4.98 7.62 13.17
CA ARG A 352 -6.20 8.18 13.75
C ARG A 352 -6.44 9.58 13.24
N GLY A 353 -7.63 10.13 13.46
CA GLY A 353 -7.92 11.48 13.02
C GLY A 353 -9.38 11.85 13.08
N LYS A 354 -9.69 13.08 12.68
CA LYS A 354 -11.06 13.56 12.52
C LYS A 354 -11.32 13.90 11.07
N GLN A 355 -12.47 13.48 10.57
CA GLN A 355 -12.89 13.78 9.20
C GLN A 355 -14.38 14.15 9.16
N ILE A 356 -14.74 14.84 8.09
CA ILE A 356 -16.09 15.40 7.92
C ILE A 356 -17.13 14.30 7.69
N TYR A 357 -18.30 14.48 8.31
CA TYR A 357 -19.46 13.61 8.16
C TYR A 357 -20.74 14.44 8.02
N ASP A 358 -21.78 13.85 7.44
CA ASP A 358 -23.09 14.46 7.31
C ASP A 358 -23.88 14.27 8.62
N ALA A 359 -24.27 15.36 9.27
CA ALA A 359 -24.85 15.33 10.61
C ALA A 359 -26.27 14.72 10.65
N LYS A 360 -27.02 14.83 9.55
CA LYS A 360 -28.38 14.30 9.44
C LYS A 360 -28.35 12.80 9.12
N HIS A 361 -27.55 12.43 8.11
CA HIS A 361 -27.46 11.05 7.63
C HIS A 361 -26.54 10.18 8.49
N LYS A 362 -25.66 10.81 9.27
CA LYS A 362 -24.62 10.16 10.10
C LYS A 362 -23.76 9.22 9.26
N VAL A 363 -23.23 9.74 8.14
CA VAL A 363 -22.33 9.03 7.23
C VAL A 363 -21.11 9.90 6.93
N PHE A 364 -19.94 9.30 6.74
CA PHE A 364 -18.76 10.05 6.31
C PHE A 364 -18.93 10.58 4.88
N ILE A 365 -18.50 11.82 4.66
CA ILE A 365 -18.65 12.51 3.38
C ILE A 365 -17.41 12.23 2.50
N PRO A 366 -17.57 11.79 1.24
CA PRO A 366 -16.47 11.66 0.29
C PRO A 366 -16.10 13.04 -0.26
N THR A 367 -15.41 13.86 0.52
CA THR A 367 -15.22 15.28 0.24
C THR A 367 -14.38 15.56 -1.01
N LYS A 368 -14.81 16.55 -1.81
CA LYS A 368 -13.99 17.12 -2.87
C LYS A 368 -12.95 18.09 -2.29
N VAL A 369 -11.69 17.66 -2.22
CA VAL A 369 -10.58 18.49 -1.72
C VAL A 369 -9.77 19.13 -2.84
N PHE A 370 -9.72 18.51 -4.02
CA PHE A 370 -8.89 18.95 -5.14
C PHE A 370 -9.69 19.66 -6.26
N GLY A 371 -9.01 20.50 -7.04
CA GLY A 371 -9.57 21.24 -8.17
C GLY A 371 -10.01 22.67 -7.82
N LYS A 372 -10.54 23.40 -8.82
CA LYS A 372 -10.98 24.81 -8.66
C LYS A 372 -12.07 24.99 -7.59
N ASP A 373 -12.95 24.00 -7.46
CA ASP A 373 -14.08 23.98 -6.53
C ASP A 373 -13.82 23.12 -5.28
N GLY A 374 -12.60 22.58 -5.13
CA GLY A 374 -12.24 21.75 -4.00
C GLY A 374 -11.83 22.56 -2.78
N TYR A 375 -11.97 21.94 -1.60
CA TYR A 375 -11.68 22.55 -0.30
C TYR A 375 -10.30 23.23 -0.23
N TRP A 376 -9.26 22.68 -0.87
CA TRP A 376 -7.90 23.26 -0.83
C TRP A 376 -7.76 24.63 -1.50
N LYS A 377 -8.77 25.08 -2.24
CA LYS A 377 -8.83 26.43 -2.83
C LYS A 377 -9.94 27.27 -2.22
N THR A 378 -11.09 26.68 -1.95
CA THR A 378 -12.27 27.42 -1.49
C THR A 378 -12.32 27.60 0.03
N PHE A 379 -11.70 26.68 0.78
CA PHE A 379 -11.83 26.58 2.25
C PHE A 379 -13.28 26.52 2.74
N ASP A 380 -14.17 26.01 1.88
CA ASP A 380 -15.61 25.90 2.12
C ASP A 380 -16.00 24.42 2.21
N TRP A 381 -16.35 23.98 3.41
CA TRP A 381 -16.72 22.59 3.69
C TRP A 381 -18.07 22.21 3.06
N ASP A 382 -19.06 23.10 3.03
CA ASP A 382 -20.37 22.83 2.45
C ASP A 382 -20.28 22.65 0.94
N LYS A 383 -19.53 23.53 0.27
CA LYS A 383 -19.26 23.41 -1.17
C LYS A 383 -18.51 22.11 -1.49
N ALA A 384 -17.49 21.78 -0.70
CA ALA A 384 -16.69 20.57 -0.88
C ALA A 384 -17.48 19.28 -0.59
N ALA A 385 -18.34 19.30 0.44
CA ALA A 385 -19.23 18.20 0.80
C ALA A 385 -20.30 17.96 -0.28
N THR A 386 -20.95 19.04 -0.73
CA THR A 386 -21.94 18.99 -1.81
C THR A 386 -21.33 18.38 -3.08
N ALA A 387 -20.18 18.91 -3.52
CA ALA A 387 -19.54 18.47 -4.75
C ALA A 387 -19.04 17.01 -4.67
N GLY A 388 -18.59 16.58 -3.49
CA GLY A 388 -18.10 15.23 -3.27
C GLY A 388 -19.23 14.21 -3.11
N MET A 389 -20.14 14.43 -2.16
CA MET A 389 -21.20 13.48 -1.81
C MET A 389 -22.24 13.29 -2.93
N ASN A 390 -22.70 14.38 -3.55
CA ASN A 390 -23.79 14.31 -4.53
C ASN A 390 -23.38 13.63 -5.84
N ASN A 391 -22.08 13.58 -6.14
CA ASN A 391 -21.53 12.96 -7.34
C ASN A 391 -20.87 11.60 -7.05
N HIS A 392 -20.87 11.14 -5.80
CA HIS A 392 -20.23 9.89 -5.43
C HIS A 392 -21.14 8.71 -5.83
N PRO A 393 -20.70 7.78 -6.70
CA PRO A 393 -21.56 6.71 -7.23
C PRO A 393 -22.23 5.86 -6.13
N THR A 394 -21.48 5.50 -5.08
CA THR A 394 -22.02 4.71 -3.97
C THR A 394 -23.04 5.48 -3.13
N MET A 395 -22.90 6.81 -3.00
CA MET A 395 -23.86 7.62 -2.25
C MET A 395 -25.15 7.78 -3.05
N GLN A 396 -25.04 8.07 -4.35
CA GLN A 396 -26.18 8.14 -5.26
C GLN A 396 -26.96 6.83 -5.31
N ALA A 397 -26.27 5.69 -5.41
CA ALA A 397 -26.91 4.36 -5.40
C ALA A 397 -27.67 4.07 -4.10
N LYS A 398 -27.28 4.70 -2.99
CA LYS A 398 -27.96 4.62 -1.69
C LYS A 398 -29.00 5.74 -1.49
N GLY A 399 -29.24 6.60 -2.47
CA GLY A 399 -30.16 7.74 -2.36
C GLY A 399 -29.69 8.83 -1.38
N LEU A 400 -28.38 8.91 -1.12
CA LEU A 400 -27.79 9.86 -0.19
C LEU A 400 -27.22 11.07 -0.92
N THR A 401 -27.63 12.26 -0.49
CA THR A 401 -27.07 13.56 -0.88
C THR A 401 -26.67 14.33 0.37
N TYR A 402 -25.82 15.33 0.21
CA TYR A 402 -25.43 16.18 1.33
C TYR A 402 -26.65 16.91 1.90
N SER A 403 -26.87 16.80 3.21
CA SER A 403 -28.03 17.36 3.89
C SER A 403 -27.96 18.87 4.14
N GLY A 404 -26.80 19.48 3.90
CA GLY A 404 -26.51 20.85 4.31
C GLY A 404 -26.02 20.98 5.76
N GLN A 405 -25.83 19.85 6.46
CA GLN A 405 -25.33 19.84 7.83
C GLN A 405 -24.14 18.90 7.94
N ASN A 406 -23.02 19.42 8.44
CA ASN A 406 -21.81 18.65 8.65
C ASN A 406 -21.27 18.75 10.07
N GLY A 407 -20.39 17.82 10.43
CA GLY A 407 -19.54 17.89 11.60
C GLY A 407 -18.26 17.10 11.36
N PHE A 408 -17.42 16.99 12.40
CA PHE A 408 -16.22 16.17 12.37
C PHE A 408 -16.31 15.06 13.41
N ALA A 409 -15.93 13.85 13.03
CA ALA A 409 -15.96 12.69 13.91
C ALA A 409 -14.63 11.92 13.85
N GLU A 410 -14.30 11.28 14.96
CA GLU A 410 -13.06 10.55 15.12
C GLU A 410 -13.07 9.21 14.37
N THR A 411 -11.91 8.87 13.83
CA THR A 411 -11.68 7.65 13.08
C THR A 411 -10.35 7.03 13.47
N GLU A 412 -10.29 5.72 13.32
CA GLU A 412 -9.04 4.98 13.29
C GLU A 412 -9.01 4.07 12.07
N MET A 413 -7.82 3.75 11.61
CA MET A 413 -7.64 2.85 10.49
C MET A 413 -6.35 2.08 10.70
N TRP A 414 -6.40 0.78 10.44
CA TRP A 414 -5.33 -0.16 10.73
C TRP A 414 -4.65 -0.60 9.43
N TRP A 415 -3.32 -0.55 9.40
CA TRP A 415 -2.48 -1.04 8.30
C TRP A 415 -1.50 -2.08 8.83
N ARG A 416 -1.45 -3.24 8.18
CA ARG A 416 -0.44 -4.26 8.50
C ARG A 416 0.96 -3.69 8.27
N ILE A 417 1.88 -4.01 9.17
CA ILE A 417 3.31 -3.79 8.99
C ILE A 417 3.95 -5.10 8.53
N ASN A 418 4.59 -5.10 7.37
CA ASN A 418 5.17 -6.31 6.77
C ASN A 418 6.63 -6.14 6.31
N HIS A 419 7.11 -4.91 6.14
CA HIS A 419 8.48 -4.59 5.73
C HIS A 419 9.28 -3.99 6.89
N MET A 420 10.52 -3.58 6.63
CA MET A 420 11.50 -3.14 7.63
C MET A 420 11.88 -4.27 8.60
N VAL A 421 11.99 -5.50 8.10
CA VAL A 421 12.41 -6.64 8.93
C VAL A 421 13.82 -6.38 9.46
N SER A 422 13.95 -6.29 10.78
CA SER A 422 15.23 -5.99 11.44
C SER A 422 16.15 -7.21 11.51
N PRO A 423 17.48 -6.99 11.67
CA PRO A 423 18.42 -8.06 11.99
C PRO A 423 17.96 -8.92 13.17
N LYS A 424 18.26 -10.22 13.14
CA LYS A 424 17.87 -11.18 14.20
C LYS A 424 18.33 -10.79 15.61
N SER A 425 19.42 -10.03 15.72
CA SER A 425 19.92 -9.47 16.98
C SER A 425 18.91 -8.52 17.64
N GLU A 426 18.19 -7.75 16.83
CA GLU A 426 17.22 -6.71 17.24
C GLU A 426 15.79 -7.22 17.38
N ALA A 427 15.50 -8.43 16.88
CA ALA A 427 14.19 -9.06 17.07
C ALA A 427 13.79 -9.08 18.55
N LEU A 428 12.51 -8.82 18.83
CA LEU A 428 11.97 -8.71 20.18
C LEU A 428 12.32 -9.94 21.02
N LYS A 429 12.87 -9.69 22.21
CA LYS A 429 13.20 -10.74 23.19
C LYS A 429 12.04 -10.92 24.18
N CYS A 430 12.11 -11.98 24.99
CA CYS A 430 11.07 -12.34 25.97
C CYS A 430 10.59 -11.15 26.82
N SER A 431 11.52 -10.34 27.33
CA SER A 431 11.22 -9.19 28.20
C SER A 431 10.52 -8.02 27.49
N ALA A 432 10.57 -7.96 26.16
CA ALA A 432 9.83 -6.97 25.39
C ALA A 432 8.32 -7.16 25.54
N CYS A 433 7.84 -8.40 25.75
CA CYS A 433 6.42 -8.70 25.98
C CYS A 433 6.14 -9.03 27.45
N HIS A 434 6.99 -9.84 28.07
CA HIS A 434 6.80 -10.39 29.41
C HIS A 434 7.52 -9.54 30.47
N SER A 435 7.12 -8.28 30.59
CA SER A 435 7.62 -7.36 31.62
C SER A 435 6.52 -6.41 32.09
N LYS A 436 6.80 -5.62 33.14
CA LYS A 436 5.83 -4.63 33.67
C LYS A 436 5.44 -3.56 32.63
N LYS A 437 6.35 -3.24 31.71
CA LYS A 437 6.14 -2.29 30.60
C LYS A 437 6.24 -3.03 29.26
N GLY A 438 5.68 -4.23 29.21
CA GLY A 438 5.67 -5.04 27.99
C GLY A 438 4.89 -4.36 26.86
N ARG A 439 5.24 -4.70 25.63
CA ARG A 439 4.65 -4.15 24.40
C ARG A 439 3.23 -4.63 24.12
N LEU A 440 2.84 -5.77 24.67
CA LEU A 440 1.53 -6.37 24.47
C LEU A 440 0.58 -5.95 25.58
N ASP A 441 -0.53 -5.34 25.20
CA ASP A 441 -1.67 -5.14 26.09
C ASP A 441 -2.41 -6.48 26.23
N TRP A 442 -2.09 -7.20 27.30
CA TRP A 442 -2.62 -8.54 27.54
C TRP A 442 -4.14 -8.54 27.71
N GLU A 443 -4.71 -7.53 28.38
CA GLU A 443 -6.15 -7.42 28.61
C GLU A 443 -6.89 -7.17 27.30
N ALA A 444 -6.41 -6.21 26.50
CA ALA A 444 -6.98 -5.94 25.17
C ALA A 444 -6.86 -7.16 24.22
N LEU A 445 -5.87 -8.02 24.42
CA LEU A 445 -5.68 -9.27 23.68
C LEU A 445 -6.47 -10.47 24.25
N GLY A 446 -7.29 -10.27 25.29
CA GLY A 446 -8.12 -11.32 25.90
C GLY A 446 -7.36 -12.27 26.84
N TYR A 447 -6.30 -11.78 27.48
CA TYR A 447 -5.61 -12.48 28.56
C TYR A 447 -5.82 -11.76 29.89
N ASP A 448 -6.15 -12.52 30.95
CA ASP A 448 -6.34 -11.96 32.30
C ASP A 448 -5.06 -11.32 32.89
N GLN A 449 -3.90 -11.75 32.39
CA GLN A 449 -2.58 -11.27 32.79
C GLN A 449 -1.52 -11.78 31.80
N ASP A 450 -0.28 -11.33 31.99
CA ASP A 450 0.91 -11.90 31.33
C ASP A 450 0.91 -13.44 31.38
N PRO A 451 0.84 -14.14 30.23
CA PRO A 451 0.79 -15.60 30.15
C PRO A 451 1.99 -16.31 30.79
N MET A 452 3.14 -15.63 30.91
CA MET A 452 4.32 -16.17 31.58
C MET A 452 4.14 -16.21 33.11
N LYS A 453 3.31 -15.32 33.67
CA LYS A 453 2.96 -15.29 35.10
C LYS A 453 1.82 -16.23 35.44
N ALA A 454 0.88 -16.43 34.50
CA ALA A 454 -0.25 -17.33 34.69
C ALA A 454 0.16 -18.79 34.97
N LYS A 455 1.27 -19.25 34.37
CA LYS A 455 1.79 -20.62 34.59
C LYS A 455 2.43 -20.84 35.96
N LYS A 456 2.64 -19.81 36.79
CA LYS A 456 3.22 -19.95 38.14
C LYS A 456 2.17 -20.19 39.25
N LYS A 457 0.89 -20.30 38.90
CA LYS A 457 -0.23 -20.54 39.84
C LYS A 457 -0.81 -21.97 39.78
N LYS A 458 -0.13 -22.92 39.15
CA LYS A 458 -0.49 -24.35 39.23
C LYS A 458 0.57 -25.10 39.99
#